data_AF-A0A376CU34-F1
#
_entry.id   AF-A0A376CU34-F1
#
_cell.length_a   1.000
_cell.length_b   1.000
_cell.length_c   1.000
_cell.angle_alpha   90.00
_cell.angle_beta   90.00
_cell.angle_gamma   90.00
#
_symmetry.space_group_name_H-M   'P 1'
#
loop_
_entity.id
_entity.type
_entity.pdbx_description
1 polymer ?
#
loop_
_entity_poly.entity_id
_entity_poly.type
_entity_poly.pdbx_seq_one_letter_code
_entity_poly.pdbx_strand_id
1 'polypeptide(L)'
;MAWKSTFVTTPGLVIDPYFSGTKVKWILDHVEGSRERARRGELLFGTVDTWLIWKMTQGRVHVTDYTNASRTMLFNIHTLDWDDKMLEVLDIPREMLPEVRRSSEVYGQTNIGGKGGTRIPISGIAGDQQAALFGQLWRERRNGEEHLWHWLLYADEHWRESGEIRKRPADHHRLRPDWRSKLCAGRCGVYGGRVHSVAAR
;
A
#
# COMPACT_ATOMS: atom_id res chain seq x y z
N MET A 1 14.45 -20.07 21.46
CA MET A 1 15.38 -19.70 20.36
C MET A 1 14.77 -19.81 18.95
N ALA A 2 13.53 -20.28 18.77
CA ALA A 2 12.88 -20.41 17.46
C ALA A 2 12.23 -19.12 16.89
N TRP A 3 12.09 -18.07 17.71
CA TRP A 3 11.45 -16.81 17.29
C TRP A 3 12.35 -15.99 16.35
N LYS A 4 13.65 -15.80 16.66
CA LYS A 4 14.51 -14.91 15.88
C LYS A 4 14.77 -15.41 14.45
N SER A 5 14.89 -16.72 14.22
CA SER A 5 15.23 -17.27 12.89
C SER A 5 14.10 -17.15 11.88
N THR A 6 12.84 -17.07 12.34
CA THR A 6 11.66 -16.99 11.47
C THR A 6 11.56 -15.67 10.71
N PHE A 7 11.97 -14.56 11.32
CA PHE A 7 11.80 -13.20 10.76
C PHE A 7 13.01 -12.70 9.97
N VAL A 8 14.18 -13.31 10.16
CA VAL A 8 15.43 -12.90 9.47
C VAL A 8 15.43 -13.30 7.99
N THR A 9 14.47 -14.12 7.56
CA THR A 9 14.37 -14.63 6.18
C THR A 9 13.31 -13.93 5.31
N THR A 10 12.47 -13.04 5.87
CA THR A 10 11.65 -12.11 5.07
C THR A 10 12.44 -10.80 4.96
N PRO A 11 13.13 -10.53 3.84
CA PRO A 11 14.19 -9.53 3.81
C PRO A 11 13.62 -8.12 3.92
N GLY A 12 14.15 -7.34 4.86
CA GLY A 12 13.99 -5.89 4.88
C GLY A 12 13.54 -5.27 6.20
N LEU A 13 13.10 -6.04 7.20
CA LEU A 13 12.53 -5.47 8.43
C LEU A 13 13.08 -6.15 9.69
N VAL A 14 13.64 -5.34 10.58
CA VAL A 14 13.97 -5.74 11.96
C VAL A 14 12.67 -5.84 12.76
N ILE A 15 12.55 -6.80 13.67
CA ILE A 15 11.40 -6.86 14.58
C ILE A 15 11.41 -5.60 15.45
N ASP A 16 10.48 -4.69 15.21
CA ASP A 16 10.38 -3.42 15.91
C ASP A 16 8.91 -3.00 16.05
N PRO A 17 8.46 -2.48 17.22
CA PRO A 17 7.10 -1.96 17.42
C PRO A 17 6.70 -0.81 16.48
N TYR A 18 7.67 -0.26 15.75
CA TYR A 18 7.44 0.72 14.69
C TYR A 18 6.48 0.22 13.60
N PHE A 19 6.54 -1.08 13.25
CA PHE A 19 5.75 -1.66 12.16
C PHE A 19 4.30 -1.98 12.52
N SER A 20 3.42 -2.03 11.50
CA SER A 20 1.98 -2.14 11.69
C SER A 20 1.52 -3.51 12.23
N GLY A 21 2.23 -4.60 11.90
CA GLY A 21 1.80 -5.96 12.25
C GLY A 21 1.59 -6.20 13.75
N THR A 22 2.50 -5.71 14.60
CA THR A 22 2.37 -5.86 16.07
C THR A 22 1.22 -5.03 16.63
N LYS A 23 0.90 -3.89 16.02
CA LYS A 23 -0.25 -3.04 16.39
C LYS A 23 -1.57 -3.72 16.05
N VAL A 24 -1.66 -4.36 14.88
CA VAL A 24 -2.84 -5.14 14.49
C VAL A 24 -3.07 -6.28 15.47
N LYS A 25 -2.02 -7.07 15.75
CA LYS A 25 -2.09 -8.13 16.76
C LYS A 25 -2.58 -7.60 18.11
N TRP A 26 -2.01 -6.48 18.58
CA TRP A 26 -2.42 -5.88 19.85
C TRP A 26 -3.91 -5.53 19.87
N ILE A 27 -4.44 -4.91 18.81
CA ILE A 27 -5.89 -4.61 18.71
C ILE A 27 -6.71 -5.90 18.74
N LEU A 28 -6.30 -6.94 18.00
CA LEU A 28 -7.01 -8.22 17.96
C LEU A 28 -7.00 -8.96 19.31
N ASP A 29 -5.95 -8.77 20.11
CA ASP A 29 -5.84 -9.36 21.45
C ASP A 29 -6.64 -8.61 22.52
N HIS A 30 -6.87 -7.29 22.33
CA HIS A 30 -7.45 -6.43 23.38
C HIS A 30 -8.90 -6.00 23.10
N VAL A 31 -9.36 -6.04 21.85
CA VAL A 31 -10.75 -5.76 21.51
C VAL A 31 -11.52 -7.08 21.49
N GLU A 32 -12.40 -7.28 22.47
CA GLU A 32 -13.17 -8.52 22.61
C GLU A 32 -13.93 -8.88 21.34
N GLY A 33 -13.85 -10.15 20.92
CA GLY A 33 -14.50 -10.67 19.72
C GLY A 33 -13.94 -10.16 18.39
N SER A 34 -12.96 -9.25 18.39
CA SER A 34 -12.45 -8.64 17.16
C SER A 34 -11.81 -9.65 16.20
N ARG A 35 -11.06 -10.62 16.69
CA ARG A 35 -10.43 -11.65 15.84
C ARG A 35 -11.45 -12.50 15.08
N GLU A 36 -12.51 -12.91 15.75
CA GLU A 36 -13.56 -13.68 15.09
C GLU A 36 -14.30 -12.83 14.06
N ARG A 37 -14.60 -11.57 14.40
CA ARG A 37 -15.19 -10.62 13.46
C ARG A 37 -14.29 -10.36 12.24
N ALA A 38 -12.98 -10.30 12.43
CA ALA A 38 -12.01 -10.18 11.34
C ALA A 38 -12.04 -11.41 10.42
N ARG A 39 -12.09 -12.63 10.95
CA ARG A 39 -12.26 -13.87 10.16
C ARG A 39 -13.58 -13.90 9.39
N ARG A 40 -14.64 -13.29 9.92
CA ARG A 40 -15.93 -13.12 9.23
C ARG A 40 -15.94 -11.97 8.21
N GLY A 41 -14.82 -11.27 7.99
CA GLY A 41 -14.74 -10.13 7.07
C GLY A 41 -15.50 -8.88 7.54
N GLU A 42 -15.79 -8.78 8.83
CA GLU A 42 -16.49 -7.62 9.40
C GLU A 42 -15.54 -6.46 9.74
N LEU A 43 -14.26 -6.77 9.95
CA LEU A 43 -13.20 -5.81 10.24
C LEU A 43 -12.20 -5.77 9.07
N LEU A 44 -11.77 -4.55 8.74
CA LEU A 44 -10.75 -4.31 7.72
C LEU A 44 -9.53 -3.67 8.39
N PHE A 45 -8.35 -4.12 7.99
CA PHE A 45 -7.07 -3.50 8.25
C PHE A 45 -6.72 -2.54 7.11
N GLY A 46 -6.01 -1.47 7.42
CA GLY A 46 -5.44 -0.60 6.42
C GLY A 46 -4.43 0.36 7.04
N THR A 47 -3.41 0.70 6.27
CA THR A 47 -2.60 1.90 6.50
C THR A 47 -3.42 3.15 6.15
N VAL A 48 -2.84 4.34 6.34
CA VAL A 48 -3.57 5.61 6.18
C VAL A 48 -4.08 5.79 4.74
N ASP A 49 -3.29 5.40 3.74
CA ASP A 49 -3.67 5.37 2.33
C ASP A 49 -4.93 4.52 2.10
N THR A 50 -4.93 3.27 2.60
CA THR A 50 -6.09 2.37 2.51
C THR A 50 -7.34 2.99 3.13
N TRP A 51 -7.21 3.57 4.32
CA TRP A 51 -8.32 4.22 5.00
C TRP A 51 -8.89 5.38 4.18
N LEU A 52 -8.03 6.26 3.66
CA LEU A 52 -8.46 7.41 2.86
C LEU A 52 -9.19 6.96 1.59
N ILE A 53 -8.65 5.97 0.87
CA ILE A 53 -9.29 5.44 -0.34
C ILE A 53 -10.62 4.79 -0.02
N TRP A 54 -10.67 3.99 1.03
CA TRP A 54 -11.90 3.35 1.48
C TRP A 54 -12.98 4.40 1.78
N LYS A 55 -12.64 5.50 2.46
CA LYS A 55 -13.58 6.59 2.73
C LYS A 55 -13.97 7.36 1.47
N MET A 56 -13.02 7.71 0.62
CA MET A 56 -13.28 8.46 -0.62
C MET A 56 -14.13 7.65 -1.61
N THR A 57 -13.99 6.33 -1.59
CA THR A 57 -14.78 5.42 -2.45
C THR A 57 -16.04 4.89 -1.76
N GLN A 58 -16.40 5.41 -0.58
CA GLN A 58 -17.59 5.01 0.18
C GLN A 58 -17.63 3.50 0.46
N GLY A 59 -16.49 2.92 0.81
CA GLY A 59 -16.32 1.52 1.14
C GLY A 59 -16.22 0.56 -0.05
N ARG A 60 -16.17 1.08 -1.30
CA ARG A 60 -16.10 0.25 -2.51
C ARG A 60 -14.70 -0.30 -2.79
N VAL A 61 -13.65 0.40 -2.39
CA VAL A 61 -12.26 0.03 -2.71
C VAL A 61 -11.45 -0.10 -1.42
N HIS A 62 -10.85 -1.27 -1.23
CA HIS A 62 -10.00 -1.61 -0.08
C HIS A 62 -8.63 -2.05 -0.60
N VAL A 63 -7.71 -1.09 -0.69
CA VAL A 63 -6.45 -1.23 -1.43
C VAL A 63 -5.29 -0.53 -0.72
N THR A 64 -4.06 -0.98 -0.93
CA THR A 64 -2.82 -0.29 -0.58
C THR A 64 -1.81 -0.44 -1.71
N ASP A 65 -0.71 0.31 -1.69
CA ASP A 65 0.37 0.13 -2.66
C ASP A 65 1.57 -0.64 -2.07
N TYR A 66 2.48 -1.08 -2.94
CA TYR A 66 3.70 -1.79 -2.52
C TYR A 66 4.52 -1.01 -1.49
N THR A 67 4.62 0.32 -1.62
CA THR A 67 5.45 1.10 -0.70
C THR A 67 4.87 1.10 0.71
N ASN A 68 3.55 1.27 0.88
CA ASN A 68 2.90 1.19 2.18
C ASN A 68 2.84 -0.25 2.71
N ALA A 69 2.53 -1.23 1.87
CA ALA A 69 2.52 -2.65 2.24
C ALA A 69 3.87 -3.09 2.81
N SER A 70 4.98 -2.67 2.19
CA SER A 70 6.34 -2.97 2.65
C SER A 70 6.65 -2.48 4.08
N ARG A 71 5.87 -1.53 4.61
CA ARG A 71 6.04 -0.97 5.97
C ARG A 71 5.17 -1.66 7.02
N THR A 72 4.44 -2.69 6.63
CA THR A 72 3.53 -3.39 7.56
C THR A 72 4.22 -4.48 8.36
N MET A 73 5.36 -5.01 7.90
CA MET A 73 5.96 -6.28 8.34
C MET A 73 5.12 -7.52 8.00
N LEU A 74 3.99 -7.37 7.31
CA LEU A 74 3.13 -8.47 6.88
C LEU A 74 3.29 -8.80 5.40
N PHE A 75 4.10 -8.03 4.67
CA PHE A 75 4.24 -8.10 3.22
C PHE A 75 5.64 -8.58 2.83
N ASN A 76 5.72 -9.57 1.96
CA ASN A 76 6.96 -10.07 1.42
C ASN A 76 7.31 -9.31 0.13
N ILE A 77 8.40 -8.54 0.19
CA ILE A 77 8.82 -7.66 -0.90
C ILE A 77 9.40 -8.40 -2.11
N HIS A 78 9.74 -9.69 -2.00
CA HIS A 78 10.23 -10.49 -3.12
C HIS A 78 9.09 -11.15 -3.88
N THR A 79 8.10 -11.68 -3.16
CA THR A 79 6.92 -12.31 -3.80
C THR A 79 5.85 -11.29 -4.17
N LEU A 80 5.94 -10.07 -3.63
CA LEU A 80 4.96 -9.00 -3.77
C LEU A 80 3.55 -9.41 -3.30
N ASP A 81 3.50 -10.22 -2.24
CA ASP A 81 2.26 -10.66 -1.60
C ASP A 81 2.37 -10.62 -0.07
N TRP A 82 1.24 -10.67 0.61
CA TRP A 82 1.19 -10.85 2.06
C TRP A 82 1.86 -12.17 2.46
N ASP A 83 2.73 -12.09 3.47
CA ASP A 83 3.55 -13.19 3.97
C ASP A 83 2.73 -14.06 4.94
N ASP A 84 2.28 -15.22 4.46
CA ASP A 84 1.42 -16.12 5.25
C ASP A 84 2.07 -16.57 6.56
N LYS A 85 3.41 -16.73 6.60
CA LYS A 85 4.14 -17.08 7.81
C LYS A 85 4.07 -15.96 8.84
N MET A 86 4.20 -14.71 8.39
CA MET A 86 4.05 -13.54 9.27
C MET A 86 2.61 -13.38 9.78
N LEU A 87 1.62 -13.64 8.92
CA LEU A 87 0.21 -13.62 9.31
C LEU A 87 -0.10 -14.71 10.35
N GLU A 88 0.42 -15.91 10.16
CA GLU A 88 0.29 -17.03 11.11
C GLU A 88 0.94 -16.69 12.46
N VAL A 89 2.19 -16.22 12.45
CA VAL A 89 2.95 -15.91 13.68
C VAL A 89 2.27 -14.80 14.50
N LEU A 90 1.61 -13.85 13.84
CA LEU A 90 0.89 -12.77 14.51
C LEU A 90 -0.59 -13.06 14.75
N ASP A 91 -1.10 -14.20 14.27
CA ASP A 91 -2.52 -14.60 14.28
C ASP A 91 -3.44 -13.49 13.73
N ILE A 92 -3.10 -13.02 12.52
CA ILE A 92 -3.82 -11.98 11.77
C ILE A 92 -4.60 -12.66 10.63
N PRO A 93 -5.94 -12.60 10.63
CA PRO A 93 -6.76 -13.12 9.54
C PRO A 93 -6.45 -12.42 8.22
N ARG A 94 -6.24 -13.18 7.13
CA ARG A 94 -5.91 -12.61 5.82
C ARG A 94 -7.08 -11.82 5.23
N GLU A 95 -8.31 -12.15 5.62
CA GLU A 95 -9.58 -11.56 5.17
C GLU A 95 -9.67 -10.06 5.47
N MET A 96 -8.93 -9.56 6.46
CA MET A 96 -8.95 -8.14 6.80
C MET A 96 -7.97 -7.31 5.98
N LEU A 97 -7.05 -7.91 5.23
CA LEU A 97 -5.97 -7.20 4.54
C LEU A 97 -6.44 -6.57 3.22
N PRO A 98 -5.97 -5.36 2.87
CA PRO A 98 -6.29 -4.75 1.58
C PRO A 98 -5.60 -5.49 0.43
N GLU A 99 -6.15 -5.32 -0.77
CA GLU A 99 -5.44 -5.72 -1.98
C GLU A 99 -4.22 -4.82 -2.20
N VAL A 100 -3.08 -5.41 -2.52
CA VAL A 100 -1.85 -4.65 -2.83
C VAL A 100 -1.78 -4.39 -4.33
N ARG A 101 -1.62 -3.13 -4.70
CA ARG A 101 -1.56 -2.67 -6.10
C ARG A 101 -0.29 -1.86 -6.35
N ARG A 102 -0.08 -1.52 -7.62
CA ARG A 102 1.01 -0.64 -8.06
C ARG A 102 0.82 0.76 -7.49
N SER A 103 1.91 1.50 -7.29
CA SER A 103 1.84 2.90 -6.83
C SER A 103 1.22 3.87 -7.86
N SER A 104 1.17 3.47 -9.15
CA SER A 104 0.54 4.24 -10.23
C SER A 104 -0.38 3.35 -11.09
N GLU A 105 -1.65 3.31 -10.73
CA GLU A 105 -2.73 2.60 -11.42
C GLU A 105 -4.07 3.24 -11.02
N VAL A 106 -5.13 3.13 -11.82
CA VAL A 106 -6.46 3.59 -11.40
C VAL A 106 -7.10 2.56 -10.47
N TYR A 107 -7.19 2.86 -9.18
CA TYR A 107 -7.78 1.95 -8.17
C TYR A 107 -9.30 2.08 -8.06
N GLY A 108 -9.82 3.24 -8.44
CA GLY A 108 -11.22 3.58 -8.30
C GLY A 108 -11.46 5.05 -8.54
N GLN A 109 -12.69 5.49 -8.25
CA GLN A 109 -13.09 6.88 -8.45
C GLN A 109 -13.81 7.41 -7.22
N THR A 110 -13.55 8.68 -6.91
CA THR A 110 -14.24 9.44 -5.86
C THR A 110 -15.20 10.46 -6.47
N ASN A 111 -16.23 10.81 -5.72
CA ASN A 111 -17.08 11.97 -6.00
C ASN A 111 -16.93 12.94 -4.82
N ILE A 112 -16.32 14.09 -5.08
CA ILE A 112 -16.05 15.13 -4.08
C ILE A 112 -17.16 16.21 -4.04
N GLY A 113 -18.32 15.94 -4.64
CA GLY A 113 -19.41 16.89 -4.77
C GLY A 113 -19.27 17.80 -6.01
N GLY A 114 -20.18 18.77 -6.12
CA GLY A 114 -20.29 19.67 -7.29
C GLY A 114 -21.46 19.33 -8.21
N LYS A 115 -21.83 20.29 -9.08
CA LYS A 115 -22.88 20.08 -10.08
C LYS A 115 -22.34 19.14 -11.17
N GLY A 116 -23.02 18.01 -11.40
CA GLY A 116 -22.74 17.13 -12.55
C GLY A 116 -22.22 15.72 -12.24
N GLY A 117 -22.08 15.31 -10.97
CA GLY A 117 -21.74 13.92 -10.64
C GLY A 117 -20.35 13.46 -11.10
N THR A 118 -19.44 14.41 -11.36
CA THR A 118 -18.08 14.14 -11.83
C THR A 118 -17.35 13.16 -10.92
N ARG A 119 -16.75 12.14 -11.52
CA ARG A 119 -15.96 11.14 -10.82
C ARG A 119 -14.47 11.35 -11.12
N ILE A 120 -13.70 11.58 -10.07
CA ILE A 120 -12.26 11.83 -10.16
C ILE A 120 -11.53 10.49 -9.94
N PRO A 121 -10.65 10.06 -10.85
CA PRO A 121 -9.86 8.86 -10.66
C PRO A 121 -8.88 9.04 -9.50
N ILE A 122 -8.85 8.06 -8.61
CA ILE A 122 -7.77 7.90 -7.63
C ILE A 122 -6.72 7.01 -8.31
N SER A 123 -5.56 7.58 -8.65
CA SER A 123 -4.59 6.90 -9.51
C SER A 123 -3.12 6.97 -9.07
N GLY A 124 -2.86 7.42 -7.84
CA GLY A 124 -1.51 7.47 -7.27
C GLY A 124 -1.55 7.22 -5.76
N ILE A 125 -0.71 6.31 -5.29
CA ILE A 125 -0.51 6.01 -3.87
C ILE A 125 0.98 5.77 -3.69
N ALA A 126 1.60 6.41 -2.71
CA ALA A 126 2.92 6.08 -2.25
C ALA A 126 3.08 6.51 -0.79
N GLY A 127 3.91 5.81 -0.02
CA GLY A 127 4.39 6.24 1.28
C GLY A 127 5.08 7.60 1.15
N ASP A 128 4.99 8.43 2.19
CA ASP A 128 5.45 9.82 2.17
C ASP A 128 6.93 9.98 1.75
N GLN A 129 7.83 9.15 2.29
CA GLN A 129 9.25 9.16 1.97
C GLN A 129 9.50 8.70 0.54
N GLN A 130 8.78 7.68 0.06
CA GLN A 130 8.88 7.18 -1.30
C GLN A 130 8.31 8.18 -2.32
N ALA A 131 7.20 8.84 -1.98
CA ALA A 131 6.63 9.92 -2.79
C ALA A 131 7.60 11.11 -2.89
N ALA A 132 8.25 11.48 -1.78
CA ALA A 132 9.27 12.51 -1.78
C ALA A 132 10.48 12.13 -2.66
N LEU A 133 10.96 10.88 -2.57
CA LEU A 133 12.04 10.36 -3.41
C LEU A 133 11.67 10.42 -4.90
N PHE A 134 10.45 9.97 -5.26
CA PHE A 134 9.94 10.05 -6.62
C PHE A 134 9.84 11.50 -7.12
N GLY A 135 9.34 12.41 -6.27
CA GLY A 135 9.20 13.83 -6.56
C GLY A 135 10.54 14.56 -6.79
N GLN A 136 11.63 14.07 -6.18
CA GLN A 136 12.99 14.56 -6.41
C GLN A 136 13.60 14.07 -7.74
N LEU A 137 12.85 13.32 -8.55
CA LEU A 137 13.30 12.74 -9.83
C LEU A 137 14.52 11.83 -9.69
N TRP A 138 14.73 11.24 -8.51
CA TRP A 138 15.77 10.25 -8.25
C TRP A 138 15.45 8.94 -8.96
N ARG A 139 15.75 8.89 -10.25
CA ARG A 139 15.50 7.75 -11.16
C ARG A 139 16.76 6.96 -11.52
N GLU A 140 17.94 7.50 -11.24
CA GLU A 140 19.20 6.89 -11.66
C GLU A 140 19.76 5.91 -10.62
N ARG A 141 20.12 4.71 -11.10
CA ARG A 141 20.97 3.75 -10.37
C ARG A 141 22.35 4.40 -10.18
N ARG A 142 22.75 4.76 -8.96
CA ARG A 142 24.17 5.03 -8.68
C ARG A 142 24.89 3.69 -8.55
N ASN A 143 25.87 3.44 -9.43
CA ASN A 143 26.90 2.40 -9.30
C ASN A 143 26.42 0.95 -9.14
N GLY A 144 25.46 0.49 -9.96
CA GLY A 144 25.14 -0.94 -10.05
C GLY A 144 24.45 -1.55 -8.82
N GLU A 145 24.12 -0.75 -7.80
CA GLU A 145 23.30 -1.19 -6.67
C GLU A 145 21.82 -0.94 -6.98
N GLU A 146 21.03 -2.03 -6.98
CA GLU A 146 19.58 -1.95 -7.09
C GLU A 146 19.00 -1.48 -5.77
N HIS A 147 18.58 -0.21 -5.69
CA HIS A 147 17.84 0.24 -4.51
C HIS A 147 16.45 -0.41 -4.49
N LEU A 148 16.20 -1.28 -3.51
CA LEU A 148 14.90 -1.89 -3.21
C LEU A 148 13.72 -0.89 -3.20
N TRP A 149 13.99 0.39 -2.93
CA TRP A 149 12.98 1.46 -2.93
C TRP A 149 12.52 1.87 -4.34
N HIS A 150 13.41 1.78 -5.33
CA HIS A 150 13.06 2.01 -6.73
C HIS A 150 12.09 0.92 -7.21
N TRP A 151 12.30 -0.32 -6.77
CA TRP A 151 11.45 -1.46 -7.12
C TRP A 151 10.01 -1.33 -6.65
N LEU A 152 9.77 -0.85 -5.43
CA LEU A 152 8.40 -0.71 -4.92
C LEU A 152 7.60 0.37 -5.67
N LEU A 153 8.28 1.41 -6.16
CA LEU A 153 7.67 2.47 -6.97
C LEU A 153 7.51 2.09 -8.45
N TYR A 154 8.44 1.31 -9.01
CA TYR A 154 8.58 1.02 -10.44
C TYR A 154 8.46 -0.46 -10.82
N ALA A 155 7.91 -1.32 -9.94
CA ALA A 155 7.88 -2.78 -10.14
C ALA A 155 7.48 -3.22 -11.56
N ASP A 156 6.56 -2.52 -12.22
CA ASP A 156 6.14 -2.84 -13.59
C ASP A 156 7.23 -2.71 -14.68
N GLU A 157 8.16 -1.77 -14.57
CA GLU A 157 9.21 -1.55 -15.58
C GLU A 157 10.18 -2.75 -15.61
N HIS A 158 10.54 -3.27 -14.43
CA HIS A 158 11.48 -4.37 -14.32
C HIS A 158 10.89 -5.74 -14.72
N TRP A 159 9.62 -6.03 -14.38
CA TRP A 159 8.95 -7.28 -14.76
C TRP A 159 8.64 -7.34 -16.27
N ARG A 160 8.50 -6.18 -16.93
CA ARG A 160 8.46 -6.09 -18.40
C ARG A 160 9.81 -6.36 -19.06
N GLU A 161 10.90 -5.92 -18.44
CA GLU A 161 12.26 -6.13 -18.95
C GLU A 161 12.78 -7.56 -18.71
N SER A 162 12.38 -8.22 -17.63
CA SER A 162 12.79 -9.59 -17.26
C SER A 162 12.01 -10.71 -17.96
N GLY A 163 10.89 -10.39 -18.64
CA GLY A 163 10.13 -11.36 -19.44
C GLY A 163 9.25 -12.34 -18.66
N GLU A 164 9.12 -12.19 -17.34
CA GLU A 164 8.39 -13.13 -16.46
C GLU A 164 6.86 -12.93 -16.43
N ILE A 165 6.30 -11.99 -17.20
CA ILE A 165 4.84 -11.80 -17.32
C ILE A 165 4.25 -12.81 -18.32
N ARG A 166 3.91 -14.00 -17.83
CA ARG A 166 2.96 -14.90 -18.52
C ARG A 166 1.53 -14.37 -18.36
N LYS A 167 1.07 -13.66 -19.40
CA LYS A 167 -0.30 -13.27 -19.78
C LYS A 167 -1.43 -13.65 -18.78
N ARG A 168 -2.01 -12.66 -18.09
CA ARG A 168 -3.47 -12.59 -17.83
C ARG A 168 -4.06 -11.45 -18.67
N PRO A 169 -5.25 -11.61 -19.27
CA PRO A 169 -5.78 -10.65 -20.22
C PRO A 169 -6.53 -9.52 -19.50
N ALA A 170 -6.31 -8.29 -19.94
CA ALA A 170 -7.35 -7.38 -20.44
C ALA A 170 -6.85 -5.93 -20.42
N ASP A 171 -6.86 -5.34 -21.61
CA ASP A 171 -7.49 -4.07 -21.91
C ASP A 171 -7.18 -2.87 -21.01
N HIS A 172 -6.35 -1.95 -21.53
CA HIS A 172 -6.72 -0.54 -21.75
C HIS A 172 -5.49 0.28 -22.19
N HIS A 173 -5.12 0.15 -23.46
CA HIS A 173 -4.34 1.20 -24.13
C HIS A 173 -5.30 2.25 -24.67
N ARG A 174 -5.40 3.41 -23.99
CA ARG A 174 -5.49 4.77 -24.58
C ARG A 174 -5.75 5.80 -23.47
N LEU A 175 -4.68 6.29 -22.86
CA LEU A 175 -4.68 7.61 -22.22
C LEU A 175 -4.16 8.63 -23.25
N ARG A 176 -4.92 9.71 -23.46
CA ARG A 176 -4.59 10.80 -24.40
C ARG A 176 -3.48 11.72 -23.82
N PRO A 177 -2.74 12.46 -24.65
CA PRO A 177 -1.45 13.05 -24.28
C PRO A 177 -1.47 14.40 -23.52
N ASP A 178 -2.59 14.92 -23.03
CA ASP A 178 -2.73 16.36 -22.74
C ASP A 178 -2.52 16.81 -21.27
N TRP A 179 -2.05 15.95 -20.36
CA TRP A 179 -1.97 16.29 -18.93
C TRP A 179 -0.63 16.87 -18.43
N ARG A 180 0.39 17.03 -19.29
CA ARG A 180 1.74 17.47 -18.88
C ARG A 180 1.88 18.96 -18.51
N SER A 181 0.87 19.81 -18.71
CA SER A 181 1.05 21.27 -18.63
C SER A 181 0.47 21.99 -17.40
N LYS A 182 -0.09 21.29 -16.40
CA LYS A 182 -0.87 21.98 -15.34
C LYS A 182 -0.48 21.74 -13.87
N LEU A 183 0.62 21.05 -13.57
CA LEU A 183 0.97 20.70 -12.16
C LEU A 183 2.04 21.57 -11.47
N CYS A 184 2.53 22.65 -12.10
CA CYS A 184 3.51 23.54 -11.48
C CYS A 184 2.90 24.91 -11.12
N ALA A 185 2.10 24.98 -10.05
CA ALA A 185 1.84 26.23 -9.32
C ALA A 185 1.14 25.97 -7.97
N GLY A 186 1.90 25.90 -6.87
CA GLY A 186 1.34 25.90 -5.52
C GLY A 186 2.40 25.70 -4.43
N ARG A 187 2.65 26.75 -3.64
CA ARG A 187 3.66 26.79 -2.57
C ARG A 187 3.21 26.05 -1.29
N CYS A 188 4.23 25.56 -0.58
CA CYS A 188 4.30 24.93 0.75
C CYS A 188 3.24 25.25 1.81
N GLY A 189 3.01 24.25 2.68
CA GLY A 189 2.54 24.39 4.05
C GLY A 189 2.52 23.03 4.77
N VAL A 190 3.60 22.69 5.49
CA VAL A 190 3.69 21.46 6.32
C VAL A 190 3.18 21.78 7.72
N TYR A 191 2.12 21.10 8.17
CA TYR A 191 1.77 21.05 9.60
C TYR A 191 1.58 19.60 10.02
N GLY A 192 2.43 19.18 10.96
CA GLY A 192 2.44 17.85 11.54
C GLY A 192 1.32 17.65 12.56
N GLY A 193 0.79 16.43 12.57
CA GLY A 193 -0.16 15.94 13.56
C GLY A 193 -0.57 14.52 13.21
N ARG A 194 0.05 13.51 13.85
CA ARG A 194 -0.29 12.09 13.65
C ARG A 194 -1.63 11.79 14.31
N VAL A 195 -2.58 11.32 13.53
CA VAL A 195 -3.81 10.70 14.02
C VAL A 195 -3.94 9.34 13.33
N HIS A 196 -3.95 8.28 14.13
CA HIS A 196 -4.33 6.95 13.68
C HIS A 196 -5.81 6.74 14.03
N SER A 197 -6.60 6.23 13.10
CA SER A 197 -8.03 5.99 13.27
C SER A 197 -8.39 4.54 12.95
N VAL A 198 -9.09 3.89 13.86
CA VAL A 198 -9.76 2.60 13.68
C VAL A 198 -11.24 2.90 13.58
N ALA A 199 -11.90 2.45 12.51
CA ALA A 199 -13.34 2.64 12.36
C ALA A 199 -14.06 1.31 12.57
N ALA A 200 -14.93 1.27 13.58
CA ALA A 200 -16.03 0.32 13.63
C ALA A 200 -17.14 0.79 12.67
N ARG A 201 -17.84 -0.17 12.06
CA ARG A 201 -19.00 0.07 11.18
C ARG A 201 -20.09 0.87 11.89
#